data_AF-A0A7C6SI30-F1
#
_entry.id   AF-A0A7C6SI30-F1
#
_cell.length_a   1.000
_cell.length_b   1.000
_cell.length_c   1.000
_cell.angle_alpha   90.00
_cell.angle_beta   90.00
_cell.angle_gamma   90.00
#
_symmetry.space_group_name_H-M   'P 1'
#
loop_
_entity.id
_entity.type
_entity.pdbx_description
1 polymer ?
#
loop_
_entity_poly.entity_id
_entity_poly.type
_entity_poly.pdbx_seq_one_letter_code
_entity_poly.pdbx_strand_id
1 'polypeptide(L)'
;TKFFEILLETDTPVYFHCSAGKDRTGLAAAFLLKALGASDEEIYEDYLLTNELSRPNIERRLEQLENPTPQQQAFVYAFFGVHQEYLDAAYEEILKQSDTVEHYLEEAFGLTDNKRQQLIKKFVR
;
A
#
# COMPACT_ATOMS: atom_id res chain seq x y z
N THR A 1 -1.01 4.19 -15.80
CA THR A 1 0.19 4.33 -14.94
C THR A 1 1.10 3.13 -15.17
N LYS A 2 2.44 3.25 -15.22
CA LYS A 2 3.37 2.19 -15.70
C LYS A 2 3.74 1.07 -14.70
N PHE A 3 3.15 1.03 -13.50
CA PHE A 3 3.63 0.18 -12.41
C PHE A 3 3.61 -1.32 -12.76
N PHE A 4 2.44 -1.86 -13.13
CA PHE A 4 2.32 -3.28 -13.50
C PHE A 4 3.04 -3.64 -14.80
N GLU A 5 3.15 -2.71 -15.75
CA GLU A 5 3.94 -2.88 -16.98
C GLU A 5 5.41 -3.12 -16.63
N ILE A 6 5.99 -2.28 -15.77
CA ILE A 6 7.37 -2.44 -15.30
C ILE A 6 7.55 -3.80 -14.62
N LEU A 7 6.64 -4.21 -13.72
CA LEU A 7 6.71 -5.50 -13.04
C LEU A 7 6.68 -6.70 -14.01
N LEU A 8 5.90 -6.60 -15.09
CA LEU A 8 5.81 -7.64 -16.11
C LEU A 8 7.06 -7.70 -16.99
N GLU A 9 7.56 -6.54 -17.43
CA GLU A 9 8.65 -6.43 -18.41
C GLU A 9 10.04 -6.67 -17.81
N THR A 10 10.22 -6.48 -16.50
CA THR A 10 11.55 -6.62 -15.88
C THR A 10 11.79 -7.98 -15.25
N ASP A 11 12.88 -8.65 -15.61
CA ASP A 11 13.27 -9.93 -15.00
C ASP A 11 14.15 -9.76 -13.75
N THR A 12 14.44 -8.51 -13.36
CA THR A 12 15.21 -8.21 -12.14
C THR A 12 14.31 -7.89 -10.96
N PRO A 13 14.74 -8.13 -9.71
CA PRO A 13 14.02 -7.66 -8.53
C PRO A 13 13.69 -6.17 -8.60
N VAL A 14 12.46 -5.79 -8.27
CA VAL A 14 11.98 -4.41 -8.31
C VAL A 14 11.85 -3.85 -6.90
N TYR A 15 12.49 -2.70 -6.68
CA TYR A 15 12.25 -1.88 -5.50
C TYR A 15 11.38 -0.68 -5.91
N PHE A 16 10.23 -0.50 -5.25
CA PHE A 16 9.35 0.64 -5.46
C PHE A 16 9.13 1.39 -4.16
N HIS A 17 9.17 2.71 -4.24
CA HIS A 17 9.02 3.57 -3.07
C HIS A 17 8.34 4.90 -3.42
N CYS A 18 7.88 5.60 -2.39
CA CYS A 18 7.48 6.99 -2.45
C CYS A 18 8.42 7.82 -1.56
N SER A 19 7.97 8.94 -1.00
CA SER A 19 8.82 9.76 -0.12
C SER A 19 9.08 9.09 1.24
N ALA A 20 8.03 8.53 1.86
CA ALA A 20 8.10 7.91 3.19
C ALA A 20 7.94 6.38 3.16
N GLY A 21 7.61 5.80 2.00
CA GLY A 21 7.35 4.36 1.86
C GLY A 21 6.02 3.89 2.44
N LYS A 22 5.11 4.79 2.86
CA LYS A 22 3.87 4.43 3.57
C LYS A 22 2.60 4.51 2.71
N ASP A 23 2.17 5.69 2.26
CA ASP A 23 0.82 5.84 1.68
C ASP A 23 0.76 5.35 0.22
N ARG A 24 1.47 6.02 -0.69
CA ARG A 24 1.49 5.64 -2.13
C ARG A 24 2.16 4.27 -2.35
N THR A 25 3.16 3.95 -1.53
CA THR A 25 3.81 2.64 -1.56
C THR A 25 2.90 1.55 -1.01
N GLY A 26 2.25 1.79 0.14
CA GLY A 26 1.30 0.86 0.73
C GLY A 26 0.11 0.59 -0.19
N LEU A 27 -0.44 1.61 -0.86
CA LEU A 27 -1.51 1.40 -1.84
C LEU A 27 -1.03 0.59 -3.06
N ALA A 28 0.17 0.86 -3.57
CA ALA A 28 0.75 0.08 -4.66
C ALA A 28 1.03 -1.38 -4.26
N ALA A 29 1.49 -1.61 -3.02
CA ALA A 29 1.70 -2.94 -2.46
C ALA A 29 0.37 -3.69 -2.29
N ALA A 30 -0.65 -3.04 -1.71
CA ALA A 30 -1.99 -3.59 -1.56
C ALA A 30 -2.61 -3.99 -2.91
N PHE A 31 -2.48 -3.14 -3.93
CA PHE A 31 -2.94 -3.47 -5.29
C PHE A 31 -2.19 -4.65 -5.90
N LEU A 32 -0.87 -4.74 -5.69
CA LEU A 32 -0.08 -5.86 -6.16
C LEU A 32 -0.49 -7.16 -5.47
N LEU A 33 -0.60 -7.16 -4.14
CA LEU A 33 -1.02 -8.32 -3.35
C LEU A 33 -2.43 -8.78 -3.75
N LYS A 34 -3.38 -7.84 -3.91
CA LYS A 34 -4.73 -8.14 -4.42
C LYS A 34 -4.68 -8.77 -5.81
N ALA A 35 -3.89 -8.21 -6.73
CA ALA A 35 -3.71 -8.77 -8.07
C ALA A 35 -3.12 -10.18 -8.03
N LEU A 36 -2.21 -10.47 -7.09
CA LEU A 36 -1.61 -11.79 -6.89
C LEU A 36 -2.53 -12.78 -6.16
N GLY A 37 -3.68 -12.32 -5.65
CA GLY A 37 -4.69 -13.16 -5.01
C GLY A 37 -4.53 -13.34 -3.51
N ALA A 38 -3.77 -12.47 -2.84
CA ALA A 38 -3.71 -12.42 -1.37
C ALA A 38 -5.10 -12.14 -0.78
N SER A 39 -5.35 -12.66 0.42
CA SER A 39 -6.58 -12.34 1.16
C SER A 39 -6.54 -10.89 1.65
N ASP A 40 -7.71 -10.33 1.97
CA ASP A 40 -7.74 -8.98 2.52
C ASP A 40 -6.98 -8.94 3.86
N GLU A 41 -7.08 -9.98 4.69
CA GLU A 41 -6.32 -10.08 5.95
C GLU A 41 -4.80 -9.97 5.73
N GLU A 42 -4.25 -10.70 4.75
CA GLU A 42 -2.82 -10.64 4.41
C GLU A 42 -2.40 -9.25 3.92
N ILE A 43 -3.25 -8.59 3.14
CA ILE A 43 -3.00 -7.23 2.64
C ILE A 43 -2.97 -6.22 3.78
N TYR A 44 -3.93 -6.30 4.71
CA TYR A 44 -3.97 -5.40 5.86
C TYR A 44 -2.84 -5.67 6.85
N GLU A 45 -2.43 -6.93 7.02
CA GLU A 45 -1.25 -7.29 7.81
C GLU A 45 0.03 -6.64 7.24
N ASP A 46 0.28 -6.79 5.92
CA ASP A 46 1.42 -6.14 5.24
C ASP A 46 1.37 -4.61 5.36
N TYR A 47 0.20 -4.01 5.13
CA TYR A 47 0.03 -2.57 5.22
C TYR A 47 0.33 -2.04 6.64
N LEU A 48 -0.22 -2.68 7.67
CA LEU A 48 -0.06 -2.27 9.08
C LEU A 48 1.34 -2.56 9.65
N LEU A 49 2.07 -3.53 9.08
CA LEU A 49 3.48 -3.78 9.41
C LEU A 49 4.35 -2.53 9.26
N THR A 50 3.96 -1.60 8.38
CA THR A 50 4.59 -0.29 8.23
C THR A 50 4.75 0.46 9.55
N ASN A 51 3.78 0.35 10.47
CA ASN A 51 3.85 1.02 11.77
C ASN A 51 4.93 0.44 12.68
N GLU A 52 5.13 -0.88 12.65
CA GLU A 52 6.18 -1.53 13.43
C GLU A 52 7.56 -1.13 12.91
N LEU A 53 7.74 -1.18 11.59
CA LEU A 53 9.00 -0.83 10.93
C LEU A 53 9.31 0.68 11.03
N SER A 54 8.28 1.53 11.07
CA SER A 54 8.42 2.98 11.18
C SER A 54 8.50 3.49 12.62
N ARG A 55 8.25 2.64 13.62
CA ARG A 55 8.22 3.02 15.04
C ARG A 55 9.43 3.85 15.48
N PRO A 56 10.69 3.46 15.18
CA PRO A 56 11.85 4.25 15.59
C PRO A 56 11.86 5.66 14.99
N ASN A 57 11.36 5.81 13.75
CA ASN A 57 11.24 7.11 13.11
C ASN A 57 10.16 7.97 13.74
N ILE A 58 9.01 7.38 14.10
CA ILE A 58 7.89 8.08 14.74
C ILE A 58 8.29 8.52 16.14
N GLU A 59 8.93 7.66 16.93
CA GLU A 59 9.45 7.97 18.26
C GLU A 59 10.45 9.13 18.21
N ARG A 60 11.39 9.10 17.25
CA ARG A 60 12.32 10.22 17.03
C ARG A 60 11.61 11.53 16.67
N ARG A 61 10.44 11.50 16.03
CA ARG A 61 9.64 12.73 15.77
C ARG A 61 8.98 13.24 17.05
N LEU A 62 8.52 12.35 17.92
CA LEU A 62 7.95 12.71 19.21
C LEU A 62 8.97 13.36 20.13
N GLU A 63 10.19 12.80 20.18
CA GLU A 63 11.31 13.33 20.98
C GLU A 63 11.73 14.75 20.56
N GLN A 64 11.44 15.16 19.33
CA GLN A 64 11.71 16.52 18.83
C GLN A 64 10.71 17.56 19.35
N LEU A 65 9.63 17.15 20.02
CA LEU A 65 8.64 18.03 20.60
C LEU A 65 8.93 18.26 22.09
N GLU A 66 8.88 19.51 22.52
CA GLU A 66 8.99 19.87 23.93
C GLU A 66 7.63 19.71 24.62
N ASN A 67 7.54 18.78 25.58
CA ASN A 67 6.34 18.51 26.39
C ASN A 67 5.04 18.38 25.54
N PRO A 68 4.97 17.47 24.54
CA PRO A 68 3.84 17.38 23.65
C PRO A 68 2.57 16.95 24.39
N THR A 69 1.46 17.65 24.12
CA THR A 69 0.13 17.26 24.59
C THR A 69 -0.29 15.91 23.99
N PRO A 70 -1.23 15.17 24.61
CA PRO A 70 -1.75 13.92 24.04
C PRO A 70 -2.25 14.08 22.60
N GLN A 71 -2.84 15.22 22.26
CA GLN A 71 -3.31 15.51 20.90
C GLN A 71 -2.16 15.67 19.89
N GLN A 72 -1.07 16.32 20.30
CA GLN A 72 0.13 16.43 19.46
C GLN A 72 0.81 15.07 19.27
N GLN A 73 0.85 14.25 20.32
CA GLN A 73 1.38 12.88 20.21
C GLN A 73 0.53 12.05 19.24
N ALA A 74 -0.80 12.07 19.40
CA ALA A 74 -1.72 11.37 18.51
C ALA A 74 -1.58 11.84 17.05
N PHE A 75 -1.40 13.15 16.83
CA PHE A 75 -1.14 13.67 15.49
C PHE A 75 0.15 13.12 14.89
N VAL A 76 1.24 13.03 15.64
CA VAL A 76 2.51 12.47 15.14
C VAL A 76 2.34 11.01 14.74
N TYR A 77 1.68 10.20 15.58
CA TYR A 77 1.38 8.80 15.23
C TYR A 77 0.52 8.70 13.97
N ALA A 78 -0.57 9.49 13.89
CA ALA A 78 -1.46 9.48 12.73
C ALA A 78 -0.78 9.94 11.44
N PHE A 79 0.05 10.97 11.53
CA PHE A 79 0.67 11.59 10.35
C PHE A 79 1.84 10.76 9.81
N PHE A 80 2.69 10.25 10.70
CA PHE A 80 3.90 9.51 10.30
C PHE A 80 3.69 7.99 10.23
N GLY A 81 2.63 7.47 10.84
CA GLY A 81 2.20 6.09 10.70
C GLY A 81 1.18 5.89 9.56
N VAL A 82 0.56 4.71 9.61
CA VAL A 82 -0.58 4.31 8.79
C VAL A 82 -1.69 3.78 9.69
N HIS A 83 -2.92 3.82 9.21
CA HIS A 83 -4.10 3.37 9.93
C HIS A 83 -4.99 2.59 8.97
N GLN A 84 -5.68 1.56 9.48
CA GLN A 84 -6.54 0.69 8.69
C GLN A 84 -7.54 1.53 7.88
N GLU A 85 -8.11 2.55 8.52
CA GLU A 85 -9.09 3.48 7.99
C GLU A 85 -8.60 4.22 6.74
N TYR A 86 -7.27 4.34 6.55
CA TYR A 86 -6.71 4.97 5.35
C TYR A 86 -6.78 4.05 4.13
N LEU A 87 -6.54 2.75 4.34
CA LEU A 87 -6.71 1.76 3.27
C LEU A 87 -8.20 1.49 3.03
N ASP A 88 -9.01 1.44 4.09
CA ASP A 88 -10.47 1.36 4.00
C ASP A 88 -11.03 2.48 3.12
N ALA A 89 -10.68 3.73 3.42
CA ALA A 89 -11.14 4.88 2.64
C ALA A 89 -10.71 4.82 1.17
N ALA A 90 -9.51 4.29 0.89
CA ALA A 90 -9.05 4.09 -0.48
C ALA A 90 -9.88 3.03 -1.21
N TYR A 91 -10.15 1.89 -0.58
CA TYR A 91 -10.97 0.83 -1.15
C TYR A 91 -12.43 1.25 -1.31
N GLU A 92 -13.01 1.92 -0.32
CA GLU A 92 -14.35 2.49 -0.43
C GLU A 92 -14.48 3.45 -1.61
N GLU A 93 -13.47 4.30 -1.84
CA GLU A 93 -13.48 5.22 -2.97
C GLU A 93 -13.33 4.51 -4.32
N ILE A 94 -12.50 3.46 -4.38
CA ILE A 94 -12.38 2.60 -5.56
C ILE A 94 -13.72 1.93 -5.87
N LEU A 95 -14.39 1.37 -4.86
CA LEU A 95 -15.65 0.66 -5.01
C LEU A 95 -16.83 1.56 -5.41
N LYS A 96 -16.71 2.89 -5.23
CA LYS A 96 -17.68 3.85 -5.81
C LYS A 96 -17.49 4.06 -7.30
N GLN A 97 -16.29 3.80 -7.82
CA GLN A 97 -15.92 4.05 -9.21
C GLN A 97 -15.94 2.78 -10.07
N SER A 98 -15.70 1.61 -9.46
CA SER A 98 -15.67 0.32 -10.14
C SER A 98 -16.19 -0.79 -9.21
N ASP A 99 -16.81 -1.84 -9.78
CA ASP A 99 -17.50 -2.87 -9.00
C ASP A 99 -16.58 -3.69 -8.07
N THR A 100 -15.31 -3.85 -8.45
CA THR A 100 -14.29 -4.52 -7.65
C THR A 100 -12.95 -3.80 -7.77
N VAL A 101 -12.04 -4.07 -6.84
CA VAL A 101 -10.66 -3.55 -6.92
C VAL A 101 -9.97 -4.09 -8.17
N GLU A 102 -10.17 -5.35 -8.53
CA GLU A 102 -9.61 -5.95 -9.75
C GLU A 102 -10.10 -5.25 -11.02
N HIS A 103 -11.39 -4.94 -11.10
CA HIS A 103 -11.95 -4.21 -12.23
C HIS A 103 -11.37 -2.79 -12.31
N TYR A 104 -11.22 -2.11 -11.17
CA TYR A 104 -10.52 -0.83 -11.11
C TYR A 104 -9.06 -0.92 -11.59
N LEU A 105 -8.33 -1.98 -11.23
CA LEU A 105 -6.96 -2.19 -11.69
C LEU A 105 -6.91 -2.44 -13.21
N GLU A 106 -7.90 -3.12 -13.77
CA GLU A 106 -8.03 -3.25 -15.22
C GLU A 106 -8.28 -1.90 -15.89
N GLU A 107 -9.27 -1.13 -15.43
CA GLU A 107 -9.66 0.15 -16.04
C GLU A 107 -8.58 1.24 -15.88
N ALA A 108 -8.03 1.41 -14.67
CA ALA A 108 -7.12 2.51 -14.36
C ALA A 108 -5.65 2.17 -14.65
N PHE A 109 -5.26 0.89 -14.59
CA PHE A 109 -3.88 0.46 -14.78
C PHE A 109 -3.66 -0.45 -15.99
N GLY A 110 -4.74 -0.80 -16.72
CA GLY A 110 -4.64 -1.71 -17.86
C GLY A 110 -4.20 -3.11 -17.47
N LEU A 111 -4.44 -3.52 -16.23
CA LEU A 111 -4.12 -4.85 -15.71
C LEU A 111 -5.22 -5.84 -16.08
N THR A 112 -5.27 -6.21 -17.36
CA THR A 112 -6.21 -7.22 -17.86
C THR A 112 -5.98 -8.57 -17.19
N ASP A 113 -6.97 -9.46 -17.23
CA ASP A 113 -6.85 -10.83 -16.73
C ASP A 113 -5.59 -11.54 -17.26
N ASN A 114 -5.27 -11.38 -18.55
CA ASN A 114 -4.08 -11.98 -19.12
C ASN A 114 -2.79 -11.48 -18.45
N LYS A 115 -2.67 -10.15 -18.24
CA LYS A 115 -1.53 -9.56 -17.54
C LYS A 115 -1.48 -9.97 -16.06
N ARG A 116 -2.63 -10.04 -15.39
CA ARG A 116 -2.73 -10.54 -14.02
C ARG A 116 -2.25 -11.98 -13.90
N GLN A 117 -2.66 -12.88 -14.81
CA GLN A 117 -2.16 -14.26 -14.82
C GLN A 117 -0.65 -14.35 -15.05
N GLN A 118 -0.08 -13.46 -15.87
CA GLN A 118 1.38 -13.38 -16.04
C GLN A 118 2.08 -12.93 -14.76
N LEU A 119 1.54 -11.96 -14.02
CA LEU A 119 2.07 -11.55 -12.71
C LEU A 119 2.03 -12.71 -11.71
N ILE A 120 0.90 -13.41 -11.60
CA ILE A 120 0.74 -14.57 -10.71
C ILE A 120 1.80 -15.62 -11.03
N LYS A 121 1.94 -16.00 -12.30
CA LYS A 121 2.97 -16.97 -12.74
C LYS A 121 4.40 -16.52 -12.41
N LYS A 122 4.65 -15.21 -12.38
CA LYS A 122 5.97 -14.63 -12.13
C LYS A 122 6.33 -14.61 -10.65
N PHE A 123 5.36 -14.30 -9.77
CA PHE A 123 5.62 -14.02 -8.36
C PHE A 123 5.12 -15.08 -7.39
N VAL A 124 4.13 -15.90 -7.79
CA VAL A 124 3.53 -16.96 -6.96
C VAL A 124 4.01 -18.31 -7.47
N ARG A 125 4.48 -19.17 -6.55
CA ARG A 125 5.02 -20.50 -6.85
C ARG A 125 4.01 -21.59 -6.61
#